data_AF-A0A927MR10-F1
#
_entry.id   AF-A0A927MR10-F1
#
_cell.length_a   1.000
_cell.length_b   1.000
_cell.length_c   1.000
_cell.angle_alpha   90.00
_cell.angle_beta   90.00
_cell.angle_gamma   90.00
#
_symmetry.space_group_name_H-M   'P 1'
#
loop_
_entity.id
_entity.type
_entity.pdbx_description
1 polymer ?
#
loop_
_entity_poly.entity_id
_entity_poly.type
_entity_poly.pdbx_seq_one_letter_code
_entity_poly.pdbx_strand_id
1 'polypeptide(L)'
;MLLYGEWLRRSRRKHEARRQLRAALTHFEQLGAVLWANHARAELRAAGESIMDRADDPLAALTPQELQIVRLAASGATNKEIGAQLFISPKTVGHHLYRAFPKLGVTNRTELARLDLPS
;
A
#
# COMPACT_ATOMS: atom_id res chain seq x y z
N MET A 1 1.79 15.99 -18.04
CA MET A 1 0.91 14.84 -18.35
C MET A 1 1.68 13.58 -18.78
N LEU A 2 2.74 13.66 -19.61
CA LEU A 2 3.54 12.48 -20.02
C LEU A 2 4.36 11.82 -18.89
N LEU A 3 4.95 12.63 -17.99
CA LEU A 3 5.77 12.12 -16.87
C LEU A 3 4.97 11.24 -15.88
N TYR A 4 3.69 11.53 -15.67
CA TYR A 4 2.83 10.77 -14.76
C TYR A 4 2.44 9.40 -15.35
N GLY A 5 2.18 9.34 -16.67
CA GLY A 5 1.88 8.09 -17.37
C GLY A 5 3.09 7.16 -17.50
N GLU A 6 4.30 7.70 -17.74
CA GLU A 6 5.53 6.90 -17.75
C GLU A 6 5.87 6.33 -16.38
N TRP A 7 5.66 7.12 -15.33
CA TRP A 7 5.80 6.66 -13.95
C TRP A 7 4.83 5.52 -13.65
N LEU A 8 3.53 5.68 -13.99
CA LEU A 8 2.51 4.64 -13.77
C LEU A 8 2.82 3.33 -14.52
N ARG A 9 3.30 3.41 -15.77
CA ARG A 9 3.67 2.24 -16.58
C ARG A 9 4.89 1.52 -16.00
N ARG A 10 5.92 2.28 -15.61
CA ARG A 10 7.17 1.72 -15.06
C ARG A 10 6.94 1.12 -13.67
N SER A 11 6.06 1.72 -12.87
CA SER A 11 5.63 1.19 -11.57
C SER A 11 4.71 -0.03 -11.69
N ARG A 12 3.70 -0.02 -12.58
CA ARG A 12 2.82 -1.19 -12.83
C ARG A 12 3.60 -2.42 -13.30
N ARG A 13 4.53 -2.25 -14.24
CA ARG A 13 5.34 -3.37 -14.77
C ARG A 13 6.22 -4.01 -13.69
N LYS A 14 6.77 -3.20 -12.78
CA LYS A 14 7.58 -3.70 -11.66
C LYS A 14 6.72 -4.40 -10.61
N HIS A 15 5.57 -3.82 -10.26
CA HIS A 15 4.61 -4.41 -9.32
C HIS A 15 4.04 -5.75 -9.83
N GLU A 16 3.64 -5.81 -11.10
CA GLU A 16 3.16 -7.05 -11.72
C GLU A 16 4.24 -8.15 -11.75
N ALA A 17 5.48 -7.79 -12.08
CA ALA A 17 6.61 -8.72 -12.06
C ALA A 17 6.86 -9.28 -10.64
N ARG A 18 6.83 -8.44 -9.60
CA ARG A 18 6.98 -8.89 -8.20
C ARG A 18 5.86 -9.81 -7.76
N ARG A 19 4.62 -9.50 -8.09
CA ARG A 19 3.47 -10.36 -7.75
C ARG A 19 3.64 -11.76 -8.34
N GLN A 20 4.12 -11.85 -9.57
CA GLN A 20 4.38 -13.14 -10.22
C GLN A 20 5.57 -13.88 -9.57
N LEU A 21 6.65 -13.16 -9.26
CA LEU A 21 7.83 -13.74 -8.61
C LEU A 21 7.54 -14.21 -7.17
N ARG A 22 6.69 -13.51 -6.41
CA ARG A 22 6.21 -13.94 -5.09
C ARG A 22 5.35 -15.19 -5.18
N ALA A 23 4.39 -15.22 -6.11
CA ALA A 23 3.56 -16.39 -6.32
C ALA A 23 4.42 -17.62 -6.68
N ALA A 24 5.43 -17.44 -7.54
CA ALA A 24 6.39 -18.49 -7.88
C ALA A 24 7.23 -18.91 -6.66
N LEU A 25 7.72 -17.97 -5.86
CA LEU A 25 8.46 -18.26 -4.62
C LEU A 25 7.63 -19.11 -3.65
N THR A 26 6.37 -18.74 -3.38
CA THR A 26 5.47 -19.50 -2.51
C THR A 26 5.28 -20.94 -3.02
N HIS A 27 5.10 -21.12 -4.33
CA HIS A 27 4.98 -22.46 -4.92
C HIS A 27 6.28 -23.26 -4.78
N PHE A 28 7.44 -22.65 -5.02
CA PHE A 28 8.73 -23.34 -4.87
C PHE A 28 9.04 -23.71 -3.42
N GLU A 29 8.66 -22.88 -2.46
CA GLU A 29 8.79 -23.17 -1.03
C GLU A 29 7.90 -24.35 -0.61
N GLN A 30 6.64 -24.37 -1.07
CA GLN A 30 5.71 -25.48 -0.79
C GLN A 30 6.18 -26.81 -1.39
N LEU A 31 6.82 -26.77 -2.57
CA LEU A 31 7.37 -27.95 -3.24
C LEU A 31 8.76 -28.37 -2.72
N GLY A 32 9.34 -27.63 -1.76
CA GLY A 32 10.70 -27.89 -1.27
C GLY A 32 11.80 -27.64 -2.31
N ALA A 33 11.50 -26.88 -3.37
CA ALA A 33 12.40 -26.61 -4.47
C ALA A 33 13.39 -25.48 -4.12
N VAL A 34 14.31 -25.77 -3.19
CA VAL A 34 15.22 -24.78 -2.56
C VAL A 34 16.00 -23.93 -3.57
N LEU A 35 16.53 -24.55 -4.64
CA LEU A 35 17.31 -23.83 -5.66
C LEU A 35 16.45 -22.80 -6.42
N TRP A 36 15.23 -23.19 -6.79
CA TRP A 36 14.27 -22.34 -7.49
C TRP A 36 13.71 -21.23 -6.60
N ALA A 37 13.48 -21.53 -5.31
CA ALA A 37 13.12 -20.52 -4.32
C ALA A 37 14.24 -19.47 -4.14
N ASN A 38 15.50 -19.91 -4.08
CA ASN A 38 16.64 -18.97 -4.00
C ASN A 38 16.78 -18.11 -5.26
N HIS A 39 16.54 -18.69 -6.43
CA HIS A 39 16.53 -17.95 -7.69
C HIS A 39 15.40 -16.89 -7.72
N ALA A 40 14.18 -17.28 -7.32
CA ALA A 40 13.06 -16.33 -7.22
C ALA A 40 13.32 -15.19 -6.22
N ARG A 41 13.96 -15.47 -5.07
CA ARG A 41 14.40 -14.44 -4.12
C ARG A 41 15.47 -13.50 -4.70
N ALA A 42 16.43 -14.03 -5.46
CA ALA A 42 17.46 -13.21 -6.10
C ALA A 42 16.83 -12.27 -7.14
N GLU A 43 15.91 -12.77 -7.96
CA GLU A 43 15.16 -11.98 -8.94
C GLU A 43 14.27 -10.93 -8.28
N LEU A 44 13.62 -11.25 -7.15
CA LEU A 44 12.85 -10.26 -6.38
C LEU A 44 13.74 -9.13 -5.83
N ARG A 45 14.93 -9.45 -5.29
CA ARG A 45 15.89 -8.43 -4.84
C ARG A 45 16.42 -7.59 -6.00
N ALA A 46 16.73 -8.21 -7.14
CA ALA A 46 17.15 -7.50 -8.36
C ALA A 46 16.03 -6.61 -8.93
N ALA A 47 14.78 -7.03 -8.79
CA ALA A 47 13.60 -6.21 -9.07
C ALA A 47 13.37 -5.10 -8.03
N GLY A 48 14.20 -4.99 -7.00
CA GLY A 48 14.21 -3.91 -6.02
C GLY A 48 13.24 -4.11 -4.85
N GLU A 49 12.85 -5.35 -4.54
CA GLU A 49 11.89 -5.66 -3.47
C GLU A 49 12.23 -4.98 -2.12
N SER A 50 13.50 -4.86 -1.73
CA SER A 50 13.84 -4.18 -0.46
C SER A 50 13.55 -2.66 -0.44
N ILE A 51 13.58 -1.97 -1.58
CA ILE A 51 13.29 -0.52 -1.69
C ILE A 51 11.82 -0.32 -2.08
N MET A 52 11.26 -1.25 -2.85
CA MET A 52 9.90 -1.20 -3.33
C MET A 52 8.88 -1.93 -2.46
N ASP A 53 9.24 -2.72 -1.46
CA ASP A 53 8.29 -3.11 -0.40
C ASP A 53 7.77 -1.87 0.33
N ARG A 54 8.62 -0.85 0.46
CA ARG A 54 8.22 0.48 0.94
C ARG A 54 7.59 1.36 -0.13
N ALA A 55 7.44 0.91 -1.37
CA ALA A 55 6.80 1.65 -2.45
C ALA A 55 5.54 0.95 -3.01
N ASP A 56 5.41 -0.35 -2.78
CA ASP A 56 4.25 -1.20 -3.00
C ASP A 56 3.40 -1.31 -1.73
N ASP A 57 3.89 -0.84 -0.57
CA ASP A 57 3.05 -0.53 0.59
C ASP A 57 2.10 0.61 0.23
N PRO A 58 0.77 0.36 0.16
CA PRO A 58 -0.21 1.40 -0.14
C PRO A 58 -0.13 2.57 0.83
N LEU A 59 0.34 2.34 2.06
CA LEU A 59 0.55 3.36 3.08
C LEU A 59 1.72 4.29 2.75
N ALA A 60 2.71 3.83 2.00
CA ALA A 60 3.84 4.67 1.59
C ALA A 60 3.47 5.66 0.47
N ALA A 61 2.35 5.43 -0.23
CA ALA A 61 1.79 6.40 -1.16
C ALA A 61 1.01 7.53 -0.46
N LEU A 62 0.74 7.39 0.85
CA LEU A 62 0.07 8.41 1.66
C LEU A 62 1.06 9.47 2.13
N THR A 63 0.60 10.71 2.18
CA THR A 63 1.29 11.74 2.95
C THR A 63 1.23 11.41 4.45
N PRO A 64 2.14 11.94 5.29
CA PRO A 64 2.11 11.69 6.73
C PRO A 64 0.74 12.03 7.37
N GLN A 65 0.09 13.09 6.90
CA GLN A 65 -1.22 13.52 7.39
C GLN A 65 -2.35 12.58 6.94
N GLU A 66 -2.32 12.13 5.68
CA GLU A 66 -3.28 11.11 5.18
C GLU A 66 -3.13 9.81 5.96
N LEU A 67 -1.90 9.37 6.22
CA LEU A 67 -1.60 8.16 6.96
C LEU A 67 -2.11 8.21 8.40
N GLN A 68 -1.91 9.33 9.10
CA GLN A 68 -2.41 9.52 10.46
C GLN A 68 -3.94 9.47 10.51
N ILE A 69 -4.61 10.15 9.56
CA ILE A 69 -6.07 10.14 9.45
C ILE A 69 -6.61 8.74 9.13
N VAL A 70 -5.95 8.03 8.21
CA VAL A 70 -6.32 6.68 7.78
C VAL A 70 -6.21 5.68 8.94
N ARG A 71 -5.15 5.74 9.75
CA ARG A 71 -5.01 4.87 10.94
C ARG A 71 -6.14 5.08 11.95
N LEU A 72 -6.44 6.33 12.28
CA LEU A 72 -7.55 6.65 13.17
C LEU A 72 -8.91 6.24 12.57
N ALA A 73 -9.05 6.36 11.25
CA ALA A 73 -10.27 5.93 10.59
C ALA A 73 -10.44 4.40 10.61
N ALA A 74 -9.35 3.66 10.41
CA ALA A 74 -9.32 2.20 10.47
C ALA A 74 -9.58 1.67 11.89
N SER A 75 -9.18 2.40 12.93
CA SER A 75 -9.51 2.07 14.33
C SER A 75 -10.95 2.42 14.73
N GLY A 76 -11.75 2.98 13.83
CA GLY A 76 -13.17 3.27 14.04
C GLY A 76 -13.50 4.73 14.36
N ALA A 77 -12.52 5.64 14.52
CA ALA A 77 -12.77 7.02 14.92
C ALA A 77 -13.47 7.86 13.83
N THR A 78 -14.62 8.43 14.13
CA THR A 78 -15.40 9.26 13.20
C THR A 78 -14.62 10.50 12.74
N ASN A 79 -15.01 11.11 11.61
CA ASN A 79 -14.36 12.34 11.13
C ASN A 79 -14.40 13.48 12.16
N LYS A 80 -15.41 13.48 13.05
CA LYS A 80 -15.52 14.46 14.14
C LYS A 80 -14.47 14.22 15.23
N GLU A 81 -14.28 12.97 15.63
CA GLU A 81 -13.28 12.57 16.62
C GLU A 81 -11.86 12.76 16.09
N ILE A 82 -11.60 12.36 14.84
CA ILE A 82 -10.32 12.60 14.17
C ILE A 82 -10.04 14.10 14.08
N GLY A 83 -11.03 14.90 13.70
CA GLY A 83 -10.90 16.35 13.63
C GLY A 83 -10.56 16.98 14.97
N ALA A 84 -11.19 16.50 16.05
CA ALA A 84 -10.88 16.95 17.41
C ALA A 84 -9.45 16.57 17.85
N GLN A 85 -9.00 15.34 17.56
CA GLN A 85 -7.65 14.88 17.92
C GLN A 85 -6.54 15.59 17.12
N LEU A 86 -6.80 15.91 15.85
CA LEU A 86 -5.83 16.51 14.95
C LEU A 86 -5.99 18.03 14.80
N PHE A 87 -6.90 18.65 15.56
CA PHE A 87 -7.21 20.08 15.52
C PHE A 87 -7.55 20.60 14.10
N ILE A 88 -8.33 19.82 13.34
CA ILE A 88 -8.79 20.16 11.98
C ILE A 88 -10.30 19.93 11.83
N SER A 89 -10.92 20.58 10.84
CA SER A 89 -12.36 20.41 10.61
C SER A 89 -12.71 18.98 10.16
N PRO A 90 -13.89 18.44 10.53
CA PRO A 90 -14.34 17.13 10.04
C PRO A 90 -14.43 17.06 8.50
N LYS A 91 -14.68 18.21 7.85
CA LYS A 91 -14.67 18.34 6.38
C LYS A 91 -13.27 18.13 5.81
N THR A 92 -12.24 18.69 6.46
CA THR A 92 -10.84 18.51 6.09
C THR A 92 -10.44 17.03 6.21
N VAL A 93 -10.86 16.35 7.28
CA VAL A 93 -10.66 14.89 7.44
C VAL A 93 -11.26 14.13 6.26
N GLY A 94 -12.51 14.44 5.90
CA GLY A 94 -13.19 13.83 4.74
C GLY A 94 -12.43 14.04 3.43
N HIS A 95 -11.87 15.23 3.22
CA HIS A 95 -11.04 15.54 2.04
C HIS A 95 -9.75 14.71 1.99
N HIS A 96 -9.08 14.52 3.12
CA HIS A 96 -7.91 13.64 3.19
C HIS A 96 -8.27 12.17 2.92
N LEU A 97 -9.37 11.67 3.50
CA LEU A 97 -9.85 10.31 3.25
C LEU A 97 -10.21 10.10 1.77
N TYR A 98 -10.89 11.07 1.16
CA TYR A 98 -11.22 11.04 -0.28
C TYR A 98 -9.98 10.94 -1.17
N ARG A 99 -8.87 11.59 -0.79
CA ARG A 99 -7.58 11.49 -1.51
C ARG A 99 -6.81 10.21 -1.20
N ALA A 100 -6.95 9.66 0.01
CA ALA A 100 -6.25 8.47 0.46
C ALA A 100 -6.87 7.17 -0.06
N PHE A 101 -8.21 7.09 -0.13
CA PHE A 101 -8.95 5.88 -0.53
C PHE A 101 -8.50 5.30 -1.89
N PRO A 102 -8.39 6.09 -2.97
CA PRO A 102 -7.90 5.59 -4.25
C PRO A 102 -6.45 5.10 -4.20
N LYS A 103 -5.61 5.70 -3.35
CA LYS A 103 -4.20 5.29 -3.17
C LYS A 103 -4.08 3.95 -2.45
N LEU A 104 -5.05 3.66 -1.58
CA LEU A 104 -5.17 2.41 -0.83
C LEU A 104 -5.98 1.34 -1.56
N GLY A 105 -6.60 1.67 -2.70
CA GLY A 105 -7.46 0.75 -3.44
C GLY A 105 -8.79 0.44 -2.74
N VAL A 106 -9.20 1.26 -1.77
CA VAL A 106 -10.48 1.11 -1.06
C VAL A 106 -11.48 2.16 -1.54
N THR A 107 -12.75 1.81 -1.48
CA THR A 107 -13.85 2.70 -1.90
C THR A 107 -14.60 3.30 -0.72
N ASN A 108 -14.52 2.64 0.44
CA ASN A 108 -15.26 3.03 1.62
C ASN A 108 -14.50 2.73 2.91
N ARG A 109 -15.04 3.27 3.99
CA ARG A 109 -14.48 3.17 5.34
C ARG A 109 -14.50 1.75 5.91
N THR A 110 -15.48 0.93 5.53
CA THR A 110 -15.57 -0.47 5.96
C THR A 110 -14.45 -1.31 5.35
N GLU A 111 -14.12 -1.07 4.07
CA GLU A 111 -12.97 -1.68 3.41
C GLU A 111 -11.65 -1.21 4.04
N LEU A 112 -11.54 0.06 4.42
CA LEU A 112 -10.36 0.57 5.12
C LEU A 112 -10.09 -0.19 6.42
N ALA A 113 -11.13 -0.49 7.21
CA ALA A 113 -10.99 -1.23 8.46
C ALA A 113 -10.51 -2.69 8.26
N ARG A 114 -10.58 -3.24 7.05
CA ARG A 114 -10.11 -4.60 6.73
C ARG A 114 -8.63 -4.67 6.31
N LEU A 115 -7.98 -3.53 6.10
CA LEU A 115 -6.58 -3.47 5.65
C LEU A 115 -5.55 -3.79 6.75
N ASP A 116 -6.00 -4.14 7.97
CA ASP A 116 -5.18 -4.47 9.14
C ASP A 116 -3.94 -3.57 9.28
N LEU A 117 -4.22 -2.28 9.44
CA LEU A 117 -3.17 -1.26 9.47
C LEU A 117 -2.42 -1.34 10.81
N PRO A 118 -1.08 -1.43 10.80
CA PRO A 118 -0.30 -1.41 12.03
C PRO A 118 -0.54 -0.09 12.77
N SER A 119 -0.80 -0.20 14.07
CA SER A 119 -1.09 0.91 14.99
C SER A 119 0.11 1.82 15.19
#